data_AF-A0A328ZRQ8-F1
#
_entry.id   AF-A0A328ZRQ8-F1
#
_cell.length_a   1.000
_cell.length_b   1.000
_cell.length_c   1.000
_cell.angle_alpha   90.00
_cell.angle_beta   90.00
_cell.angle_gamma   90.00
#
_symmetry.space_group_name_H-M   'P 1'
#
loop_
_entity.id
_entity.type
_entity.pdbx_description
1 polymer ?
#
loop_
_entity_poly.entity_id
_entity_poly.type
_entity_poly.pdbx_seq_one_letter_code
_entity_poly.pdbx_strand_id
1 'polypeptide(L)'
;MNFELNGTETGEQLIKQLVALRHAARRITRALAASHRSRAHLERRRDNAADGAMQASATAELADINERELLLASAEIEIGQYLLPLCSALDLKATRAQIFDAINTNSADRDTDLVRKYGEKSHRLICVLDLENSASTRNEDSTDPMLQPLKWCHTMAFMREMTTNAKFDRAIHDEANEFFGGAFGEYRERPLMERLAGRAV
;
A
#
# COMPACT_ATOMS: atom_id res chain seq x y z
N MET A 1 13.61 9.64 -2.31
CA MET A 1 14.51 8.51 -1.98
C MET A 1 14.43 7.62 -3.21
N ASN A 2 15.46 7.56 -4.03
CA ASN A 2 15.38 6.85 -5.30
C ASN A 2 15.66 5.37 -5.06
N PHE A 3 14.60 4.58 -5.08
CA PHE A 3 14.67 3.14 -5.03
C PHE A 3 14.83 2.63 -6.47
N GLU A 4 16.01 2.11 -6.80
CA GLU A 4 16.32 1.57 -8.12
C GLU A 4 17.02 0.23 -7.96
N LEU A 5 16.80 -0.67 -8.91
CA LEU A 5 17.48 -1.97 -9.00
C LEU A 5 18.39 -1.95 -10.23
N ASN A 6 19.67 -2.14 -10.00
CA ASN A 6 20.72 -2.18 -11.01
C ASN A 6 21.06 -3.62 -11.42
N GLY A 7 20.48 -4.63 -10.75
CA GLY A 7 20.65 -6.06 -11.03
C GLY A 7 21.92 -6.67 -10.43
N THR A 8 22.88 -5.84 -10.02
CA THR A 8 24.17 -6.23 -9.44
C THR A 8 24.14 -6.35 -7.91
N GLU A 9 23.00 -6.08 -7.27
CA GLU A 9 22.88 -6.09 -5.82
C GLU A 9 23.11 -7.49 -5.23
N THR A 10 23.75 -7.54 -4.07
CA THR A 10 23.83 -8.75 -3.24
C THR A 10 22.55 -8.96 -2.44
N GLY A 11 22.32 -10.18 -1.94
CA GLY A 11 21.17 -10.47 -1.07
C GLY A 11 21.09 -9.55 0.15
N GLU A 12 22.24 -9.20 0.77
CA GLU A 12 22.28 -8.28 1.90
C GLU A 12 21.86 -6.84 1.51
N GLN A 13 22.28 -6.37 0.33
CA GLN A 13 21.89 -5.05 -0.18
C GLN A 13 20.38 -4.99 -0.45
N LEU A 14 19.80 -6.04 -1.04
CA LEU A 14 18.35 -6.14 -1.26
C LEU A 14 17.58 -6.18 0.06
N ILE A 15 18.09 -6.87 1.08
CA ILE A 15 17.49 -6.87 2.43
C ILE A 15 17.51 -5.47 3.05
N LYS A 16 18.62 -4.74 2.92
CA LYS A 16 18.70 -3.34 3.38
C LYS A 16 17.68 -2.45 2.67
N GLN A 17 17.47 -2.66 1.37
CA GLN A 17 16.44 -1.95 0.61
C GLN A 17 15.03 -2.29 1.12
N LEU A 18 14.73 -3.56 1.41
CA LEU A 18 13.43 -3.97 1.99
C LEU A 18 13.17 -3.31 3.36
N VAL A 19 14.18 -3.28 4.23
CA VAL A 19 14.09 -2.60 5.53
C VAL A 19 13.88 -1.09 5.35
N ALA A 20 14.62 -0.44 4.45
CA ALA A 20 14.46 0.97 4.15
C ALA A 20 13.06 1.28 3.62
N LEU A 21 12.53 0.42 2.75
CA LEU A 21 11.20 0.53 2.17
C LEU A 21 10.11 0.44 3.25
N ARG A 22 10.23 -0.51 4.19
CA ARG A 22 9.34 -0.62 5.36
C ARG A 22 9.34 0.65 6.22
N HIS A 23 10.53 1.21 6.49
CA HIS A 23 10.62 2.46 7.24
C HIS A 23 10.07 3.67 6.46
N ALA A 24 10.20 3.70 5.14
CA ALA A 24 9.58 4.73 4.30
C ALA A 24 8.05 4.62 4.36
N ALA A 25 7.50 3.44 4.15
CA ALA A 25 6.07 3.16 4.22
C ALA A 25 5.50 3.62 5.59
N ARG A 26 6.09 3.17 6.69
CA ARG A 26 5.70 3.59 8.05
C ARG A 26 5.67 5.11 8.26
N ARG A 27 6.64 5.84 7.69
CA ARG A 27 6.69 7.30 7.80
C ARG A 27 5.57 7.97 7.02
N ILE A 28 5.26 7.47 5.83
CA ILE A 28 4.18 7.99 4.98
C ILE A 28 2.84 7.78 5.66
N THR A 29 2.55 6.56 6.12
CA THR A 29 1.26 6.27 6.77
C THR A 29 1.10 7.11 8.04
N ARG A 30 2.14 7.25 8.87
CA ARG A 30 2.11 8.16 10.03
C ARG A 30 1.88 9.62 9.64
N ALA A 31 2.44 10.08 8.53
CA ALA A 31 2.23 11.44 8.03
C ALA A 31 0.78 11.63 7.55
N LEU A 32 0.20 10.67 6.83
CA LEU A 32 -1.22 10.68 6.45
C LEU A 32 -2.14 10.73 7.66
N ALA A 33 -1.89 9.88 8.67
CA ALA A 33 -2.66 9.89 9.91
C ALA A 33 -2.56 11.24 10.65
N ALA A 34 -1.40 11.91 10.60
CA ALA A 34 -1.25 13.25 11.15
C ALA A 34 -2.01 14.30 10.33
N SER A 35 -1.95 14.24 9.00
CA SER A 35 -2.72 15.11 8.10
C SER A 35 -4.23 14.99 8.34
N HIS A 36 -4.76 13.77 8.50
CA HIS A 36 -6.19 13.58 8.78
C HIS A 36 -6.64 14.20 10.10
N ARG A 37 -5.82 14.13 11.16
CA ARG A 37 -6.11 14.82 12.43
C ARG A 37 -6.11 16.34 12.27
N SER A 38 -5.15 16.88 11.52
CA SER A 38 -5.07 18.31 11.23
C SER A 38 -6.24 18.79 10.37
N ARG A 39 -6.64 18.01 9.36
CA ARG A 39 -7.81 18.30 8.52
C ARG A 39 -9.07 18.47 9.37
N ALA A 40 -9.37 17.51 10.24
CA ALA A 40 -10.56 17.58 11.09
C ALA A 40 -10.59 18.84 11.97
N HIS A 41 -9.43 19.32 12.42
CA HIS A 41 -9.33 20.58 13.15
C HIS A 41 -9.58 21.79 12.25
N LEU A 42 -9.00 21.83 11.05
CA LEU A 42 -9.16 22.94 10.11
C LEU A 42 -10.57 23.03 9.50
N GLU A 43 -11.21 21.89 9.23
CA GLU A 43 -12.61 21.85 8.81
C GLU A 43 -13.51 22.49 9.88
N ARG A 44 -13.32 22.12 11.16
CA ARG A 44 -14.04 22.77 12.26
C ARG A 44 -13.75 24.26 12.36
N ARG A 45 -12.51 24.71 12.11
CA ARG A 45 -12.15 26.14 12.11
C ARG A 45 -12.82 26.89 10.95
N ARG A 46 -12.89 26.29 9.77
CA ARG A 46 -13.59 26.83 8.60
C ARG A 46 -15.09 26.96 8.87
N ASP A 47 -15.70 25.90 9.41
CA ASP A 47 -17.15 25.81 9.59
C ASP A 47 -17.65 26.71 10.73
N ASN A 48 -16.80 26.99 11.73
CA ASN A 48 -17.10 27.91 12.85
C ASN A 48 -16.40 29.28 12.70
N ALA A 49 -16.01 29.67 11.49
CA ALA A 49 -15.30 30.93 11.27
C ALA A 49 -16.19 32.13 11.63
N ALA A 50 -15.65 33.05 12.43
CA ALA A 50 -16.36 34.27 12.84
C ALA A 50 -16.43 35.34 11.74
N ASP A 51 -15.52 35.29 10.77
CA ASP A 51 -15.45 36.20 9.65
C ASP A 51 -14.87 35.52 8.39
N GLY A 52 -14.99 36.22 7.25
CA GLY A 52 -14.53 35.71 5.96
C GLY A 52 -13.00 35.55 5.84
N ALA A 53 -12.20 36.29 6.62
CA ALA A 53 -10.75 36.17 6.59
C ALA A 53 -10.29 34.88 7.28
N MET A 54 -10.90 34.54 8.43
CA MET A 54 -10.69 33.28 9.12
C MET A 54 -11.13 32.08 8.26
N GLN A 55 -12.26 32.20 7.58
CA GLN A 55 -12.74 31.17 6.65
C GLN A 55 -11.78 30.97 5.47
N ALA A 56 -11.28 32.06 4.88
CA ALA A 56 -10.32 32.01 3.77
C ALA A 56 -8.99 31.37 4.21
N SER A 57 -8.46 31.73 5.39
CA SER A 57 -7.23 31.13 5.94
C SER A 57 -7.37 29.63 6.14
N ALA A 58 -8.47 29.18 6.78
CA ALA A 58 -8.70 27.75 7.00
C ALA A 58 -8.86 26.98 5.68
N THR A 59 -9.45 27.61 4.65
CA THR A 59 -9.61 27.01 3.32
C THR A 59 -8.27 26.86 2.61
N ALA A 60 -7.39 27.86 2.70
CA ALA A 60 -6.04 27.79 2.13
C ALA A 60 -5.21 26.68 2.81
N GLU A 61 -5.22 26.62 4.14
CA GLU A 61 -4.52 25.55 4.88
C GLU A 61 -5.07 24.16 4.56
N LEU A 62 -6.39 24.02 4.33
CA LEU A 62 -7.00 22.76 3.87
C LEU A 62 -6.52 22.38 2.47
N ALA A 63 -6.33 23.35 1.56
CA ALA A 63 -5.79 23.10 0.23
C ALA A 63 -4.35 22.57 0.29
N ASP A 64 -3.50 23.16 1.13
CA ASP A 64 -2.12 22.69 1.35
C ASP A 64 -2.09 21.26 1.92
N ILE A 65 -3.00 20.93 2.84
CA ILE A 65 -3.14 19.55 3.34
C ILE A 65 -3.55 18.60 2.21
N ASN A 66 -4.48 19.00 1.34
CA ASN A 66 -4.91 18.16 0.22
C ASN A 66 -3.75 17.86 -0.74
N GLU A 67 -2.95 18.86 -1.09
CA GLU A 67 -1.78 18.67 -1.95
C GLU A 67 -0.76 17.73 -1.28
N ARG A 68 -0.50 17.93 0.01
CA ARG A 68 0.41 17.05 0.76
C ARG A 68 -0.09 15.62 0.84
N GLU A 69 -1.38 15.41 1.09
CA GLU A 69 -1.98 14.07 1.11
C GLU A 69 -1.88 13.40 -0.26
N LEU A 70 -2.08 14.13 -1.36
CA LEU A 70 -1.90 13.62 -2.72
C LEU A 70 -0.46 13.16 -2.96
N LEU A 71 0.53 13.95 -2.57
CA LEU A 71 1.95 13.59 -2.68
C LEU A 71 2.29 12.35 -1.84
N LEU A 72 1.74 12.25 -0.63
CA LEU A 72 1.93 11.09 0.24
C LEU A 72 1.28 9.83 -0.35
N ALA A 73 0.07 9.93 -0.89
CA ALA A 73 -0.61 8.82 -1.56
C ALA A 73 0.16 8.33 -2.81
N SER A 74 0.73 9.26 -3.59
CA SER A 74 1.63 8.92 -4.70
C SER A 74 2.85 8.12 -4.22
N ALA A 75 3.43 8.52 -3.09
CA ALA A 75 4.57 7.79 -2.52
C ALA A 75 4.20 6.38 -2.03
N GLU A 76 2.98 6.16 -1.52
CA GLU A 76 2.50 4.80 -1.17
C GLU A 76 2.47 3.88 -2.40
N ILE A 77 1.97 4.40 -3.51
CA ILE A 77 1.93 3.71 -4.80
C ILE A 77 3.35 3.38 -5.28
N GLU A 78 4.26 4.36 -5.27
CA GLU A 78 5.65 4.17 -5.73
C GLU A 78 6.37 3.08 -4.92
N ILE A 79 6.13 3.05 -3.60
CA ILE A 79 6.64 1.99 -2.74
C ILE A 79 6.11 0.63 -3.17
N GLY A 80 4.80 0.51 -3.38
CA GLY A 80 4.19 -0.76 -3.78
C GLY A 80 4.65 -1.23 -5.16
N GLN A 81 4.87 -0.32 -6.11
CA GLN A 81 5.40 -0.62 -7.43
C GLN A 81 6.86 -1.09 -7.38
N TYR A 82 7.69 -0.48 -6.54
CA TYR A 82 9.08 -0.91 -6.36
C TYR A 82 9.19 -2.23 -5.57
N LEU A 83 8.26 -2.51 -4.68
CA LEU A 83 8.31 -3.70 -3.83
C LEU A 83 8.28 -5.00 -4.64
N LEU A 84 7.50 -5.06 -5.72
CA LEU A 84 7.38 -6.26 -6.56
C LEU A 84 8.70 -6.71 -7.22
N PRO A 85 9.41 -5.86 -7.99
CA PRO A 85 10.69 -6.25 -8.57
C PRO A 85 11.75 -6.51 -7.48
N LEU A 86 11.68 -5.80 -6.34
CA LEU A 86 12.54 -6.09 -5.18
C LEU A 86 12.27 -7.49 -4.63
N CYS A 87 11.01 -7.91 -4.48
CA CYS A 87 10.63 -9.26 -4.04
C CYS A 87 11.16 -10.33 -5.00
N SER A 88 11.05 -10.11 -6.30
CA SER A 88 11.59 -11.03 -7.31
C SER A 88 13.12 -11.17 -7.20
N ALA A 89 13.83 -10.07 -6.96
CA ALA A 89 15.28 -10.11 -6.74
C ALA A 89 15.67 -10.80 -5.42
N LEU A 90 14.89 -10.57 -4.36
CA LEU A 90 15.06 -11.22 -3.06
C LEU A 90 14.87 -12.73 -3.14
N ASP A 91 13.85 -13.19 -3.86
CA ASP A 91 13.56 -14.63 -4.05
C ASP A 91 14.72 -15.39 -4.72
N LEU A 92 15.61 -14.69 -5.43
CA LEU A 92 16.80 -15.26 -6.09
C LEU A 92 18.06 -15.23 -5.23
N LYS A 93 18.20 -14.24 -4.35
CA LYS A 93 19.49 -13.89 -3.71
C LYS A 93 19.46 -13.85 -2.18
N ALA A 94 18.30 -13.77 -1.56
CA ALA A 94 18.13 -13.70 -0.11
C ALA A 94 17.51 -15.00 0.43
N THR A 95 17.90 -15.35 1.65
CA THR A 95 17.27 -16.47 2.34
C THR A 95 15.93 -16.07 2.95
N ARG A 96 15.02 -17.04 3.07
CA ARG A 96 13.71 -16.82 3.70
C ARG A 96 13.83 -16.28 5.14
N ALA A 97 14.83 -16.74 5.89
CA ALA A 97 15.11 -16.23 7.24
C ALA A 97 15.43 -14.73 7.24
N GLN A 98 16.30 -14.28 6.34
CA GLN A 98 16.64 -12.86 6.20
C GLN A 98 15.41 -12.02 5.83
N ILE A 99 14.51 -12.54 4.98
CA ILE A 99 13.27 -11.87 4.60
C ILE A 99 12.34 -11.73 5.81
N PHE A 100 12.15 -12.80 6.61
CA PHE A 100 11.35 -12.74 7.84
C PHE A 100 11.87 -11.71 8.85
N ASP A 101 13.20 -11.63 9.00
CA ASP A 101 13.85 -10.67 9.88
C ASP A 101 13.67 -9.23 9.35
N ALA A 102 13.77 -9.03 8.03
CA ALA A 102 13.59 -7.73 7.39
C ALA A 102 12.16 -7.18 7.52
N ILE A 103 11.15 -8.06 7.36
CA ILE A 103 9.72 -7.74 7.55
C ILE A 103 9.39 -7.57 9.05
N ASN A 104 10.29 -8.00 9.94
CA ASN A 104 10.18 -7.90 11.41
C ASN A 104 8.98 -8.68 11.96
N THR A 105 8.97 -9.99 11.65
CA THR A 105 7.97 -10.95 12.10
C THR A 105 8.45 -11.75 13.31
N ASN A 106 7.55 -12.00 14.27
CA ASN A 106 7.84 -12.87 15.42
C ASN A 106 7.98 -14.34 14.98
N SER A 107 8.77 -15.13 15.71
CA SER A 107 9.03 -16.53 15.36
C SER A 107 7.76 -17.39 15.28
N ALA A 108 6.75 -17.10 16.11
CA ALA A 108 5.47 -17.82 16.11
C ALA A 108 4.69 -17.66 14.79
N ASP A 109 4.89 -16.56 14.09
CA ASP A 109 4.17 -16.26 12.86
C ASP A 109 4.81 -16.88 11.61
N ARG A 110 6.09 -17.25 11.72
CA ARG A 110 6.89 -17.73 10.58
C ARG A 110 6.48 -19.13 10.11
N ASP A 111 5.73 -19.86 10.92
CA ASP A 111 5.42 -21.27 10.70
C ASP A 111 3.92 -21.60 10.85
N THR A 112 3.06 -20.65 10.45
CA THR A 112 1.61 -20.87 10.37
C THR A 112 1.23 -21.63 9.10
N ASP A 113 0.06 -22.27 9.08
CA ASP A 113 -0.41 -23.03 7.91
C ASP A 113 -0.56 -22.16 6.66
N LEU A 114 -0.97 -20.90 6.82
CA LEU A 114 -1.04 -19.95 5.70
C LEU A 114 0.35 -19.67 5.13
N VAL A 115 1.37 -19.51 5.97
CA VAL A 115 2.75 -19.25 5.55
C VAL A 115 3.39 -20.47 4.91
N ARG A 116 3.06 -21.68 5.38
CA ARG A 116 3.47 -22.93 4.74
C ARG A 116 2.81 -23.08 3.37
N LYS A 117 1.52 -22.77 3.25
CA LYS A 117 0.73 -22.97 2.03
C LYS A 117 0.98 -21.91 0.95
N TYR A 118 1.16 -20.65 1.35
CA TYR A 118 1.20 -19.51 0.42
C TYR A 118 2.51 -18.71 0.47
N GLY A 119 3.35 -18.89 1.49
CA GLY A 119 4.55 -18.09 1.73
C GLY A 119 5.81 -18.52 0.95
N GLU A 120 5.66 -19.14 -0.22
CA GLU A 120 6.81 -19.58 -1.03
C GLU A 120 7.64 -18.40 -1.58
N LYS A 121 6.98 -17.27 -1.85
CA LYS A 121 7.58 -16.08 -2.48
C LYS A 121 7.54 -14.89 -1.54
N SER A 122 8.52 -13.99 -1.65
CA SER A 122 8.66 -12.81 -0.79
C SER A 122 7.43 -11.91 -0.79
N HIS A 123 6.85 -11.64 -1.97
CA HIS A 123 5.64 -10.82 -2.08
C HIS A 123 4.44 -11.50 -1.38
N ARG A 124 4.31 -12.82 -1.48
CA ARG A 124 3.25 -13.58 -0.80
C ARG A 124 3.47 -13.60 0.72
N LEU A 125 4.71 -13.69 1.16
CA LEU A 125 5.04 -13.57 2.59
C LEU A 125 4.57 -12.23 3.13
N ILE A 126 4.84 -11.11 2.44
CA ILE A 126 4.37 -9.78 2.84
C ILE A 126 2.84 -9.70 2.87
N CYS A 127 2.14 -10.36 1.94
CA CYS A 127 0.67 -10.37 1.89
C CYS A 127 0.01 -11.26 2.95
N VAL A 128 0.65 -12.37 3.34
CA VAL A 128 0.09 -13.38 4.24
C VAL A 128 0.46 -13.12 5.70
N LEU A 129 1.68 -12.63 5.93
CA LEU A 129 2.18 -12.28 7.26
C LEU A 129 1.78 -10.86 7.58
N ASP A 130 0.50 -10.59 7.72
CA ASP A 130 -0.20 -9.39 8.26
C ASP A 130 0.43 -8.69 9.49
N LEU A 131 1.74 -8.42 9.49
CA LEU A 131 2.58 -8.54 10.67
C LEU A 131 3.78 -7.61 10.65
N GLU A 132 3.71 -6.47 9.96
CA GLU A 132 4.67 -5.40 10.19
C GLU A 132 4.51 -4.75 11.58
N ASN A 133 4.14 -5.50 12.63
CA ASN A 133 4.26 -5.24 14.06
C ASN A 133 3.46 -6.34 14.82
N SER A 134 3.80 -7.63 14.68
CA SER A 134 3.00 -8.71 15.31
C SER A 134 2.98 -8.71 16.85
N ALA A 135 3.82 -7.92 17.49
CA ALA A 135 3.70 -7.61 18.93
C ALA A 135 2.45 -6.76 19.26
N SER A 136 1.86 -6.07 18.27
CA SER A 136 0.80 -5.07 18.44
C SER A 136 -0.56 -5.49 17.86
N THR A 137 -0.64 -6.57 17.06
CA THR A 137 -1.86 -7.04 16.37
C THR A 137 -2.76 -7.94 17.24
N ARG A 138 -2.61 -7.92 18.57
CA ARG A 138 -3.46 -8.68 19.48
C ARG A 138 -4.87 -8.09 19.69
N ASN A 139 -5.17 -6.93 19.10
CA ASN A 139 -6.48 -6.29 19.13
C ASN A 139 -7.05 -6.17 17.70
N GLU A 140 -8.38 -6.32 17.60
CA GLU A 140 -9.17 -6.88 16.49
C GLU A 140 -9.20 -6.16 15.12
N ASP A 141 -8.33 -5.20 14.81
CA ASP A 141 -8.32 -4.56 13.49
C ASP A 141 -7.06 -4.92 12.68
N SER A 142 -7.13 -6.08 12.01
CA SER A 142 -6.10 -6.58 11.08
C SER A 142 -5.97 -5.78 9.78
N THR A 143 -6.72 -4.67 9.65
CA THR A 143 -6.81 -3.82 8.46
C THR A 143 -6.19 -2.44 8.63
N ASP A 144 -5.73 -2.06 9.84
CA ASP A 144 -5.14 -0.75 10.08
C ASP A 144 -3.83 -0.56 9.27
N PRO A 145 -3.77 0.39 8.31
CA PRO A 145 -2.57 0.68 7.55
C PRO A 145 -1.35 1.03 8.42
N MET A 146 -1.54 1.52 9.65
CA MET A 146 -0.45 1.78 10.61
C MET A 146 0.25 0.49 11.08
N LEU A 147 -0.46 -0.64 11.08
CA LEU A 147 0.03 -1.92 11.56
C LEU A 147 0.72 -2.72 10.44
N GLN A 148 0.37 -2.48 9.17
CA GLN A 148 0.85 -3.23 7.99
C GLN A 148 1.22 -2.35 6.77
N PRO A 149 2.07 -1.31 6.92
CA PRO A 149 2.27 -0.32 5.87
C PRO A 149 2.84 -0.82 4.54
N LEU A 150 3.72 -1.82 4.50
CA LEU A 150 4.18 -2.41 3.22
C LEU A 150 3.06 -3.14 2.48
N LYS A 151 2.24 -3.92 3.20
CA LYS A 151 1.08 -4.60 2.61
C LYS A 151 0.09 -3.56 2.08
N TRP A 152 -0.18 -2.51 2.85
CA TRP A 152 -1.00 -1.38 2.41
C TRP A 152 -0.48 -0.74 1.12
N CYS A 153 0.81 -0.36 1.09
CA CYS A 153 1.42 0.23 -0.10
C CYS A 153 1.33 -0.71 -1.31
N HIS A 154 1.56 -2.01 -1.10
CA HIS A 154 1.40 -3.03 -2.14
C HIS A 154 -0.04 -3.10 -2.67
N THR A 155 -1.02 -3.09 -1.77
CA THR A 155 -2.45 -3.06 -2.11
C THR A 155 -2.82 -1.80 -2.89
N MET A 156 -2.33 -0.62 -2.48
CA MET A 156 -2.56 0.63 -3.20
C MET A 156 -1.97 0.61 -4.60
N ALA A 157 -0.74 0.11 -4.76
CA ALA A 157 -0.13 -0.07 -6.07
C ALA A 157 -0.92 -1.05 -6.95
N PHE A 158 -1.38 -2.16 -6.38
CA PHE A 158 -2.22 -3.13 -7.08
C PHE A 158 -3.55 -2.50 -7.55
N MET A 159 -4.25 -1.78 -6.67
CA MET A 159 -5.49 -1.07 -7.01
C MET A 159 -5.28 -0.01 -8.10
N ARG A 160 -4.16 0.71 -8.05
CA ARG A 160 -3.79 1.63 -9.12
C ARG A 160 -3.57 0.89 -10.44
N GLU A 161 -2.80 -0.20 -10.45
CA GLU A 161 -2.56 -0.95 -11.68
C GLU A 161 -3.86 -1.47 -12.29
N MET A 162 -4.82 -1.95 -11.49
CA MET A 162 -6.15 -2.33 -12.00
C MET A 162 -6.86 -1.15 -12.70
N THR A 163 -6.80 0.05 -12.15
CA THR A 163 -7.45 1.22 -12.77
C THR A 163 -6.69 1.73 -13.99
N THR A 164 -5.35 1.71 -13.97
CA THR A 164 -4.54 2.31 -15.04
C THR A 164 -4.22 1.36 -16.20
N ASN A 165 -4.19 0.03 -15.97
CA ASN A 165 -3.79 -0.96 -16.97
C ASN A 165 -4.98 -1.82 -17.44
N ALA A 166 -5.46 -1.58 -18.67
CA ALA A 166 -6.63 -2.26 -19.22
C ALA A 166 -6.47 -3.78 -19.35
N LYS A 167 -5.25 -4.27 -19.61
CA LYS A 167 -4.98 -5.71 -19.69
C LYS A 167 -5.11 -6.38 -18.33
N PHE A 168 -4.64 -5.69 -17.30
CA PHE A 168 -4.69 -6.18 -15.93
C PHE A 168 -6.12 -6.14 -15.39
N ASP A 169 -6.86 -5.05 -15.65
CA ASP A 169 -8.28 -4.92 -15.33
C ASP A 169 -9.10 -6.09 -15.92
N ARG A 170 -8.88 -6.40 -17.19
CA ARG A 170 -9.51 -7.53 -17.87
C ARG A 170 -9.14 -8.87 -17.26
N ALA A 171 -7.86 -9.11 -16.98
CA ALA A 171 -7.41 -10.37 -16.40
C ALA A 171 -8.07 -10.64 -15.03
N ILE A 172 -8.16 -9.62 -14.17
CA ILE A 172 -8.83 -9.72 -12.88
C ILE A 172 -10.34 -9.94 -13.05
N HIS A 173 -10.98 -9.26 -13.99
CA HIS A 173 -12.39 -9.51 -14.30
C HIS A 173 -12.62 -10.96 -14.72
N ASP A 174 -11.81 -11.48 -15.66
CA ASP A 174 -11.97 -12.83 -16.18
C ASP A 174 -11.75 -13.89 -15.08
N GLU A 175 -10.72 -13.74 -14.25
CA GLU A 175 -10.48 -14.62 -13.09
C GLU A 175 -11.62 -14.55 -12.05
N ALA A 176 -12.07 -13.34 -11.70
CA ALA A 176 -13.18 -13.18 -10.76
C ALA A 176 -14.47 -13.80 -11.34
N ASN A 177 -14.74 -13.59 -12.62
CA ASN A 177 -15.91 -14.13 -13.29
C ASN A 177 -15.87 -15.66 -13.36
N GLU A 178 -14.72 -16.27 -13.60
CA GLU A 178 -14.55 -17.72 -13.50
C GLU A 178 -14.85 -18.22 -12.09
N PHE A 179 -14.26 -17.60 -11.06
CA PHE A 179 -14.44 -18.00 -9.66
C PHE A 179 -15.89 -17.88 -9.20
N PHE A 180 -16.58 -16.81 -9.60
CA PHE A 180 -17.97 -16.55 -9.25
C PHE A 180 -18.98 -17.14 -10.27
N GLY A 181 -18.55 -18.04 -11.17
CA GLY A 181 -19.44 -18.81 -12.04
C GLY A 181 -20.16 -17.98 -13.11
N GLY A 182 -19.53 -16.92 -13.62
CA GLY A 182 -20.08 -16.06 -14.66
C GLY A 182 -20.92 -14.87 -14.16
N ALA A 183 -20.93 -14.61 -12.85
CA ALA A 183 -21.78 -13.60 -12.22
C ALA A 183 -21.59 -12.16 -12.72
N PHE A 184 -20.44 -11.84 -13.31
CA PHE A 184 -20.11 -10.50 -13.81
C PHE A 184 -20.34 -10.33 -15.32
N GLY A 185 -20.68 -11.39 -16.05
CA GLY A 185 -20.99 -11.34 -17.48
C GLY A 185 -19.75 -11.15 -18.37
N GLU A 186 -19.94 -10.61 -19.57
CA GLU A 186 -18.83 -10.32 -20.50
C GLU A 186 -18.07 -9.06 -20.06
N TYR A 187 -16.74 -9.12 -20.12
CA TYR A 187 -15.91 -7.95 -19.85
C TYR A 187 -16.23 -6.81 -20.82
N ARG A 188 -16.55 -5.64 -20.27
CA ARG A 188 -16.69 -4.39 -21.03
C ARG A 188 -15.50 -3.50 -20.74
N GLU A 189 -14.70 -3.23 -21.77
CA GLU A 189 -13.55 -2.34 -21.64
C GLU A 189 -14.02 -0.92 -21.28
N ARG A 190 -13.55 -0.42 -20.14
CA ARG A 190 -13.87 0.91 -19.65
C ARG A 190 -12.86 1.93 -20.18
N PRO A 191 -13.29 3.07 -20.74
CA PRO A 191 -12.43 4.21 -21.03
C PRO A 191 -11.58 4.59 -19.80
N LEU A 192 -10.36 5.11 -20.04
CA LEU A 192 -9.44 5.44 -18.96
C LEU A 192 -10.06 6.39 -17.91
N MET A 193 -10.83 7.38 -18.35
CA MET A 193 -11.52 8.31 -17.44
C MET A 193 -12.52 7.61 -16.51
N GLU A 194 -13.23 6.60 -17.01
CA GLU A 194 -14.18 5.82 -16.19
C GLU A 194 -13.45 4.90 -15.21
N ARG A 195 -12.31 4.33 -15.62
CA ARG A 195 -11.46 3.52 -14.73
C ARG A 195 -10.85 4.36 -13.60
N LEU A 196 -10.44 5.59 -13.90
CA LEU A 196 -9.86 6.51 -12.91
C LEU A 196 -10.92 7.11 -11.96
N ALA A 197 -12.15 7.34 -12.43
CA ALA A 197 -13.20 7.96 -11.64
C ALA A 197 -13.88 7.02 -10.61
N GLY A 198 -13.64 5.70 -10.69
CA GLY A 198 -14.25 4.71 -9.79
C GLY A 198 -15.78 4.57 -9.91
N ARG A 199 -16.41 5.37 -10.77
CA ARG A 199 -17.81 5.29 -11.22
C ARG A 199 -17.91 5.85 -12.63
N ALA A 200 -18.49 5.06 -13.53
CA ALA A 200 -19.39 5.60 -14.54
C ALA A 200 -20.80 5.16 -14.15
N VAL A 201 -21.74 6.08 -14.23
CA VAL A 201 -23.19 5.81 -14.14
C VAL A 201 -23.59 4.83 -15.24
#